data_AF-I4C3N9-F1
#
_entry.id   AF-I4C3N9-F1
#
_cell.length_a   1.000
_cell.length_b   1.000
_cell.length_c   1.000
_cell.angle_alpha   90.00
_cell.angle_beta   90.00
_cell.angle_gamma   90.00
#
_symmetry.space_group_name_H-M   'P 1'
#
loop_
_entity.id
_entity.type
_entity.pdbx_description
1 polymer ?
#
loop_
_entity_poly.entity_id
_entity_poly.type
_entity_poly.pdbx_seq_one_letter_code
_entity_poly.pdbx_strand_id
1 'polypeptide(L)'
;MVRRIPYIVLCVLVCLALSSCIGTDKSGIGTAPKPPSELSLRALPAGIELVWERVPDAHTYTVFWGTERGEYRGTVNSDACSILLQGMEKEKIYYFAVTAWNQAGESMFSNEQVLVYDNNAQNSEKHVAKGNELMQRGYLRDAHAYFSAAILCDPENATAYRHRAMLYESISRSDLAKQDYATAESLQKKKIALTPVKGASLNKD
;
A
#
# COMPACT_ATOMS: atom_id res chain seq x y z
N MET A 1 -20.45 -35.36 -9.72
CA MET A 1 -20.24 -34.06 -10.40
C MET A 1 -20.92 -32.98 -9.58
N VAL A 2 -20.23 -32.45 -8.56
CA VAL A 2 -20.80 -31.54 -7.56
C VAL A 2 -20.55 -30.11 -8.04
N ARG A 3 -21.62 -29.41 -8.44
CA ARG A 3 -21.57 -27.98 -8.76
C ARG A 3 -21.56 -27.20 -7.44
N ARG A 4 -20.43 -26.53 -7.13
CA ARG A 4 -20.35 -25.56 -6.04
C ARG A 4 -21.03 -24.27 -6.50
N ILE A 5 -22.07 -23.86 -5.79
CA ILE A 5 -22.76 -22.58 -5.95
C ILE A 5 -21.92 -21.52 -5.22
N PRO A 6 -21.52 -20.41 -5.85
CA PRO A 6 -20.85 -19.33 -5.14
C PRO A 6 -21.89 -18.49 -4.37
N TYR A 7 -21.68 -18.33 -3.06
CA TYR A 7 -22.46 -17.44 -2.22
C TYR A 7 -22.10 -16.00 -2.57
N ILE A 8 -23.03 -15.29 -3.22
CA ILE A 8 -23.00 -13.84 -3.37
C ILE A 8 -23.57 -13.26 -2.08
N VAL A 9 -22.72 -12.77 -1.19
CA VAL A 9 -23.16 -11.97 -0.03
C VAL A 9 -23.42 -10.56 -0.53
N LEU A 10 -24.68 -10.31 -0.89
CA LEU A 10 -25.22 -8.99 -1.18
C LEU A 10 -25.50 -8.29 0.16
N CYS A 11 -24.58 -7.43 0.62
CA CYS A 11 -24.83 -6.56 1.77
C CYS A 11 -25.81 -5.44 1.35
N VAL A 12 -27.11 -5.68 1.57
CA VAL A 12 -28.13 -4.64 1.45
C VAL A 12 -28.14 -3.82 2.76
N LEU A 13 -27.64 -2.59 2.70
CA LEU A 13 -27.84 -1.57 3.73
C LEU A 13 -29.29 -1.11 3.68
N VAL A 14 -30.13 -1.64 4.56
CA VAL A 14 -31.50 -1.15 4.80
C VAL A 14 -31.45 -0.10 5.92
N CYS A 15 -31.49 1.18 5.56
CA CYS A 15 -31.79 2.26 6.50
C CYS A 15 -33.30 2.31 6.76
N LEU A 16 -33.75 1.69 7.87
CA LEU A 16 -35.09 1.92 8.41
C LEU A 16 -34.98 2.80 9.66
N ALA A 17 -35.33 4.07 9.50
CA ALA A 17 -35.58 4.96 10.63
C ALA A 17 -37.00 4.67 11.17
N LEU A 18 -37.07 4.11 12.37
CA LEU A 18 -38.30 4.11 13.17
C LEU A 18 -38.02 4.90 14.46
N SER A 19 -38.65 6.07 14.53
CA SER A 19 -38.77 6.86 15.74
C SER A 19 -39.93 6.29 16.57
N SER A 20 -39.65 5.81 17.78
CA SER A 20 -40.44 6.19 18.95
C SER A 20 -39.73 5.79 20.24
N CYS A 21 -39.91 6.64 21.23
CA CYS A 21 -39.20 6.73 22.50
C CYS A 21 -39.73 5.73 23.54
N ILE A 22 -38.83 5.09 24.29
CA ILE A 22 -38.99 4.65 25.70
C ILE A 22 -37.58 4.64 26.31
N GLY A 23 -37.40 5.36 27.41
CA GLY A 23 -36.14 5.43 28.15
C GLY A 23 -35.98 4.24 29.09
N THR A 24 -34.83 3.58 29.00
CA THR A 24 -34.21 2.81 30.09
C THR A 24 -32.69 2.91 29.95
N ASP A 25 -32.07 3.42 31.01
CA ASP A 25 -30.64 3.54 31.31
C ASP A 25 -29.70 4.17 30.27
N LYS A 26 -29.04 5.27 30.70
CA LYS A 26 -27.79 5.74 30.11
C LYS A 26 -26.72 4.65 30.29
N SER A 27 -26.75 3.66 29.40
CA SER A 27 -25.64 2.76 29.22
C SER A 27 -24.43 3.62 28.83
N GLY A 28 -23.41 3.65 29.70
CA GLY A 28 -22.15 4.38 29.52
C GLY A 28 -21.29 3.81 28.39
N ILE A 29 -21.90 3.47 27.26
CA ILE A 29 -21.24 3.09 26.03
C ILE A 29 -20.73 4.42 25.46
N GLY A 30 -19.41 4.57 25.40
CA GLY A 30 -18.75 5.78 24.89
C GLY A 30 -19.09 6.05 23.41
N THR A 31 -18.28 6.85 22.73
CA THR A 31 -18.42 7.03 21.26
C THR A 31 -17.65 5.95 20.51
N ALA A 32 -18.01 5.73 19.24
CA ALA A 32 -17.20 4.90 18.34
C ALA A 32 -15.76 5.44 18.27
N PRO A 33 -14.75 4.59 18.03
CA PRO A 33 -13.36 5.02 18.00
C PRO A 33 -13.12 6.03 16.86
N LYS A 34 -12.04 6.80 16.97
CA LYS A 34 -11.56 7.60 15.83
C LYS A 34 -11.02 6.68 14.72
N PRO A 35 -11.04 7.12 13.45
CA PRO A 35 -10.40 6.37 12.38
C PRO A 35 -8.92 6.12 12.68
N PRO A 36 -8.37 4.93 12.38
CA PRO A 36 -6.93 4.69 12.45
C PRO A 36 -6.16 5.69 11.58
N SER A 37 -5.08 6.23 12.13
CA SER A 37 -4.11 7.09 11.44
C SER A 37 -2.82 6.33 11.12
N GLU A 38 -1.98 6.94 10.27
CA GLU A 38 -0.63 6.44 9.98
C GLU A 38 -0.62 5.01 9.41
N LEU A 39 -1.65 4.61 8.66
CA LEU A 39 -1.61 3.35 7.93
C LEU A 39 -0.40 3.38 6.99
N SER A 40 0.51 2.44 7.21
CA SER A 40 1.74 2.25 6.45
C SER A 40 1.81 0.82 5.94
N LEU A 41 2.36 0.67 4.73
CA LEU A 41 2.49 -0.62 4.07
C LEU A 41 3.97 -0.93 3.85
N ARG A 42 4.36 -2.17 4.13
CA ARG A 42 5.70 -2.68 3.83
C ARG A 42 5.58 -3.99 3.08
N ALA A 43 6.02 -4.01 1.82
CA ALA A 43 6.14 -5.26 1.08
C ALA A 43 7.32 -6.08 1.63
N LEU A 44 7.08 -7.37 1.85
CA LEU A 44 8.03 -8.37 2.35
C LEU A 44 8.01 -9.58 1.41
N PRO A 45 9.05 -10.43 1.37
CA PRO A 45 9.03 -11.64 0.53
C PRO A 45 7.83 -12.57 0.78
N ALA A 46 7.27 -12.54 2.00
CA ALA A 46 6.15 -13.38 2.43
C ALA A 46 4.76 -12.74 2.23
N GLY A 47 4.67 -11.45 1.87
CA GLY A 47 3.40 -10.73 1.78
C GLY A 47 3.52 -9.22 2.00
N ILE A 48 2.43 -8.60 2.42
CA ILE A 48 2.37 -7.16 2.72
C ILE A 48 2.09 -7.01 4.20
N GLU A 49 3.01 -6.38 4.93
CA GLU A 49 2.77 -5.98 6.30
C GLU A 49 2.08 -4.62 6.31
N LEU A 50 0.97 -4.54 7.05
CA LEU A 50 0.23 -3.33 7.33
C LEU A 50 0.43 -2.98 8.78
N VAL A 51 0.73 -1.72 9.07
CA VAL A 51 0.92 -1.21 10.43
C VAL A 51 0.16 0.10 10.56
N TRP A 52 -0.53 0.29 11.68
CA TRP A 52 -1.26 1.51 12.01
C TRP A 52 -1.05 1.89 13.47
N GLU A 53 -1.40 3.13 13.83
CA GLU A 53 -1.34 3.59 15.21
C GLU A 53 -2.48 3.00 16.05
N ARG A 54 -2.20 2.68 17.32
CA ARG A 54 -3.23 2.24 18.26
C ARG A 54 -4.25 3.35 18.49
N VAL A 55 -5.51 3.07 18.18
CA VAL A 55 -6.64 3.98 18.44
C VAL A 55 -7.10 3.81 19.89
N PRO A 56 -7.19 4.89 20.69
CA PRO A 56 -7.81 4.84 22.02
C PRO A 56 -9.24 4.31 21.96
N ASP A 57 -9.63 3.51 22.95
CA ASP A 57 -10.97 2.93 23.10
C ASP A 57 -11.38 1.92 22.01
N ALA A 58 -10.48 1.60 21.06
CA ALA A 58 -10.67 0.53 20.09
C ALA A 58 -10.38 -0.84 20.73
N HIS A 59 -11.25 -1.81 20.45
CA HIS A 59 -11.11 -3.20 20.91
C HIS A 59 -10.57 -4.10 19.80
N THR A 60 -10.91 -3.80 18.54
CA THR A 60 -10.46 -4.55 17.37
C THR A 60 -10.35 -3.62 16.17
N TYR A 61 -9.71 -4.11 15.13
CA TYR A 61 -9.57 -3.45 13.84
C TYR A 61 -10.07 -4.38 12.74
N THR A 62 -10.63 -3.78 11.69
CA THR A 62 -10.95 -4.49 10.46
C THR A 62 -10.06 -3.92 9.36
N VAL A 63 -9.28 -4.79 8.74
CA VAL A 63 -8.43 -4.45 7.59
C VAL A 63 -9.17 -4.82 6.32
N PHE A 64 -9.21 -3.89 5.37
CA PHE A 64 -9.93 -4.00 4.11
C PHE A 64 -8.95 -3.89 2.95
N TRP A 65 -9.19 -4.66 1.88
CA TRP A 65 -8.44 -4.49 0.64
C TRP A 65 -9.24 -4.79 -0.63
N GLY A 66 -8.81 -4.18 -1.73
CA GLY A 66 -9.40 -4.34 -3.06
C GLY A 66 -8.43 -3.94 -4.16
N THR A 67 -8.79 -4.19 -5.42
CA THR A 67 -7.99 -3.83 -6.61
C THR A 67 -8.50 -2.57 -7.30
N GLU A 68 -9.54 -1.95 -6.73
CA GLU A 68 -10.15 -0.71 -7.20
C GLU A 68 -10.26 0.24 -6.00
N ARG A 69 -10.04 1.54 -6.23
CA ARG A 69 -10.06 2.55 -5.18
C ARG A 69 -11.44 2.58 -4.50
N GLY A 70 -11.46 2.57 -3.18
CA GLY A 70 -12.68 2.64 -2.37
C GLY A 70 -13.56 1.38 -2.42
N GLU A 71 -13.19 0.37 -3.21
CA GLU A 71 -13.99 -0.84 -3.41
C GLU A 71 -13.24 -2.04 -2.82
N TYR A 72 -13.58 -2.37 -1.58
CA TYR A 72 -12.94 -3.43 -0.83
C TYR A 72 -13.74 -4.73 -0.87
N ARG A 73 -13.11 -5.82 -1.30
CA ARG A 73 -13.72 -7.16 -1.36
C ARG A 73 -13.08 -8.15 -0.40
N GLY A 74 -11.86 -7.86 0.05
CA GLY A 74 -11.17 -8.59 1.11
C GLY A 74 -11.32 -7.89 2.44
N THR A 75 -11.50 -8.69 3.50
CA THR A 75 -11.54 -8.19 4.88
C THR A 75 -10.92 -9.22 5.84
N VAL A 76 -10.29 -8.73 6.90
CA VAL A 76 -9.82 -9.55 8.03
C VAL A 76 -9.82 -8.72 9.31
N ASN A 77 -10.23 -9.33 10.42
CA ASN A 77 -10.18 -8.70 11.74
C ASN A 77 -8.82 -8.91 12.41
N SER A 78 -8.39 -7.95 13.22
CA SER A 78 -7.16 -8.03 14.02
C SER A 78 -7.34 -7.27 15.34
N ASP A 79 -6.88 -7.87 16.44
CA ASP A 79 -6.74 -7.23 17.75
C ASP A 79 -5.40 -6.51 17.93
N ALA A 80 -4.46 -6.71 16.99
CA ALA A 80 -3.17 -6.04 16.95
C ALA A 80 -3.22 -4.75 16.13
N CYS A 81 -2.16 -3.95 16.21
CA CYS A 81 -1.97 -2.74 15.37
C CYS A 81 -1.10 -3.02 14.14
N SER A 82 -1.01 -4.30 13.76
CA SER A 82 -0.24 -4.77 12.61
C SER A 82 -0.74 -6.11 12.11
N ILE A 83 -0.69 -6.34 10.79
CA ILE A 83 -0.97 -7.65 10.20
C ILE A 83 -0.11 -7.90 8.96
N LEU A 84 0.27 -9.17 8.73
CA LEU A 84 0.89 -9.61 7.49
C LEU A 84 -0.16 -10.29 6.59
N LEU A 85 -0.55 -9.64 5.50
CA LEU A 85 -1.40 -10.24 4.48
C LEU A 85 -0.57 -11.05 3.50
N GLN A 86 -0.95 -12.31 3.29
CA GLN A 86 -0.25 -13.26 2.43
C GLN A 86 -1.14 -13.67 1.25
N GLY A 87 -0.56 -14.34 0.26
CA GLY A 87 -1.31 -14.85 -0.89
C GLY A 87 -1.77 -13.78 -1.89
N MET A 88 -1.18 -12.59 -1.82
CA MET A 88 -1.45 -11.50 -2.75
C MET A 88 -0.97 -11.90 -4.15
N GLU A 89 -1.81 -11.65 -5.16
CA GLU A 89 -1.44 -11.90 -6.54
C GLU A 89 -0.39 -10.89 -6.97
N LYS A 90 0.68 -11.38 -7.60
CA LYS A 90 1.78 -10.51 -8.04
C LYS A 90 1.31 -9.57 -9.16
N GLU A 91 1.99 -8.44 -9.29
CA GLU A 91 1.76 -7.42 -10.31
C GLU A 91 0.42 -6.67 -10.20
N LYS A 92 -0.46 -7.08 -9.28
CA LYS A 92 -1.71 -6.37 -9.02
C LYS A 92 -1.49 -5.19 -8.08
N ILE A 93 -2.20 -4.12 -8.37
CA ILE A 93 -2.36 -2.99 -7.46
C ILE A 93 -3.44 -3.31 -6.44
N TYR A 94 -3.16 -2.99 -5.19
CA TYR A 94 -4.08 -3.15 -4.08
C TYR A 94 -4.23 -1.84 -3.32
N TYR A 95 -5.45 -1.59 -2.89
CA TYR A 95 -5.85 -0.48 -2.03
C TYR A 95 -6.22 -1.04 -0.67
N PHE A 96 -5.76 -0.39 0.40
CA PHE A 96 -5.94 -0.83 1.77
C PHE A 96 -6.49 0.29 2.64
N ALA A 97 -7.41 -0.07 3.53
CA ALA A 97 -7.89 0.80 4.58
C ALA A 97 -8.15 -0.02 5.86
N VAL A 98 -8.18 0.66 7.00
CA VAL A 98 -8.45 0.04 8.30
C VAL A 98 -9.54 0.83 9.02
N THR A 99 -10.46 0.14 9.69
CA THR A 99 -11.39 0.73 10.66
C THR A 99 -11.04 0.23 12.07
N ALA A 100 -11.46 0.99 13.07
CA ALA A 100 -11.41 0.61 14.47
C ALA A 100 -12.83 0.38 15.00
N TRP A 101 -13.00 -0.59 15.89
CA TRP A 101 -14.32 -0.92 16.44
C TRP A 101 -14.31 -1.01 17.96
N ASN A 102 -15.40 -0.57 18.57
CA ASN A 102 -15.76 -0.85 19.96
C ASN A 102 -17.28 -1.08 20.09
N GLN A 103 -17.76 -1.28 21.32
CA GLN A 103 -19.18 -1.53 21.61
C GLN A 103 -20.11 -0.37 21.19
N ALA A 104 -19.58 0.85 21.02
CA ALA A 104 -20.33 2.00 20.54
C ALA A 104 -20.47 2.05 19.02
N GLY A 105 -19.61 1.34 18.29
CA GLY A 105 -19.66 1.24 16.84
C GLY A 105 -18.30 1.15 16.16
N GLU A 106 -18.35 1.18 14.83
CA GLU A 106 -17.20 1.20 13.94
C GLU A 106 -16.82 2.64 13.57
N SER A 107 -15.53 2.90 13.45
CA SER A 107 -15.00 4.17 12.96
C SER A 107 -15.20 4.32 11.45
N MET A 108 -14.95 5.52 10.92
CA MET A 108 -14.67 5.67 9.48
C MET A 108 -13.34 4.97 9.12
N PHE A 109 -13.12 4.76 7.82
CA PHE A 109 -11.85 4.26 7.29
C PHE A 109 -10.68 5.20 7.59
N SER A 110 -9.49 4.62 7.76
CA SER A 110 -8.20 5.30 7.67
C SER A 110 -8.01 5.98 6.31
N ASN A 111 -6.93 6.74 6.15
CA ASN A 111 -6.45 7.08 4.82
C ASN A 111 -6.18 5.79 4.02
N GLU A 112 -6.64 5.77 2.77
CA GLU A 112 -6.38 4.67 1.85
C GLU A 112 -4.90 4.68 1.44
N GLN A 113 -4.27 3.52 1.55
CA GLN A 113 -2.92 3.27 1.06
C GLN A 113 -2.94 2.35 -0.15
N VAL A 114 -1.94 2.49 -1.00
CA VAL A 114 -1.84 1.75 -2.27
C VAL A 114 -0.50 1.06 -2.40
N LEU A 115 -0.49 -0.17 -2.88
CA LEU A 115 0.72 -0.95 -3.11
C LEU A 115 0.55 -1.92 -4.28
N VAL A 116 1.61 -2.08 -5.08
CA VAL A 116 1.73 -3.17 -6.05
C VAL A 116 2.68 -4.19 -5.46
N TYR A 117 2.22 -5.43 -5.27
CA TYR A 117 3.06 -6.50 -4.74
C TYR A 117 3.71 -7.27 -5.87
N ASP A 118 5.04 -7.25 -5.95
CA ASP A 118 5.78 -8.10 -6.86
C ASP A 118 7.22 -8.29 -6.36
N ASN A 119 7.67 -9.54 -6.32
CA ASN A 119 9.02 -9.91 -5.88
C ASN A 119 9.83 -10.59 -7.01
N ASN A 120 9.37 -10.49 -8.26
CA ASN A 120 10.11 -10.96 -9.41
C ASN A 120 11.10 -9.90 -9.90
N ALA A 121 12.40 -10.16 -9.79
CA ALA A 121 13.46 -9.23 -10.19
C ALA A 121 13.38 -8.77 -11.65
N GLN A 122 12.79 -9.59 -12.54
CA GLN A 122 12.67 -9.24 -13.97
C GLN A 122 11.58 -8.21 -14.27
N ASN A 123 10.67 -7.97 -13.31
CA ASN A 123 9.53 -7.08 -13.52
C ASN A 123 9.83 -5.61 -13.17
N SER A 124 11.06 -5.27 -12.72
CA SER A 124 11.39 -3.90 -12.32
C SER A 124 11.17 -2.87 -13.44
N GLU A 125 11.74 -3.09 -14.63
CA GLU A 125 11.58 -2.18 -15.77
C GLU A 125 10.13 -2.12 -16.27
N LYS A 126 9.39 -3.23 -16.19
CA LYS A 126 7.97 -3.27 -16.52
C LYS A 126 7.17 -2.34 -15.59
N HIS A 127 7.44 -2.37 -14.30
CA HIS A 127 6.80 -1.50 -13.32
C HIS A 127 7.21 -0.03 -13.49
N VAL A 128 8.47 0.27 -13.85
CA VAL A 128 8.89 1.63 -14.22
C VAL A 128 8.08 2.15 -15.41
N ALA A 129 7.96 1.34 -16.48
CA ALA A 129 7.18 1.71 -17.65
C ALA A 129 5.71 1.98 -17.31
N LYS A 130 5.11 1.15 -16.44
CA LYS A 130 3.73 1.33 -15.98
C LYS A 130 3.55 2.59 -15.12
N GLY A 131 4.49 2.85 -14.21
CA GLY A 131 4.50 4.08 -13.41
C GLY A 131 4.57 5.33 -14.29
N ASN A 132 5.38 5.30 -15.34
CA ASN A 132 5.49 6.41 -16.31
C ASN A 132 4.20 6.67 -17.08
N GLU A 133 3.54 5.60 -17.57
CA GLU A 133 2.24 5.69 -18.23
C GLU A 133 1.20 6.36 -17.32
N LEU A 134 1.16 5.96 -16.04
CA LEU A 134 0.23 6.50 -15.06
C LEU A 134 0.54 7.95 -14.69
N MET A 135 1.82 8.31 -14.57
CA MET A 135 2.26 9.67 -14.30
C MET A 135 1.87 10.62 -15.44
N GLN A 136 2.01 10.19 -16.70
CA GLN A 136 1.55 10.95 -17.87
C GLN A 136 0.02 11.18 -17.87
N ARG A 137 -0.73 10.24 -17.29
CA ARG A 137 -2.20 10.35 -17.14
C ARG A 137 -2.65 11.07 -15.87
N GLY A 138 -1.72 11.50 -15.01
CA GLY A 138 -2.04 12.15 -13.73
C GLY A 138 -2.49 11.21 -12.63
N TYR A 139 -2.41 9.89 -12.81
CA TYR A 139 -2.68 8.89 -11.77
C TYR A 139 -1.48 8.74 -10.84
N LEU A 140 -1.15 9.82 -10.12
CA LEU A 140 0.10 9.94 -9.35
C LEU A 140 0.20 8.94 -8.19
N ARG A 141 -0.91 8.59 -7.52
CA ARG A 141 -0.87 7.60 -6.42
C ARG A 141 -0.53 6.20 -6.93
N ASP A 142 -1.14 5.80 -8.03
CA ASP A 142 -0.91 4.49 -8.65
C ASP A 142 0.51 4.44 -9.24
N ALA A 143 0.95 5.51 -9.90
CA ALA A 143 2.32 5.64 -10.40
C ALA A 143 3.36 5.45 -9.29
N HIS A 144 3.14 6.07 -8.12
CA HIS A 144 3.99 5.87 -6.95
C HIS A 144 4.06 4.40 -6.50
N ALA A 145 2.92 3.68 -6.52
CA ALA A 145 2.88 2.26 -6.17
C ALA A 145 3.71 1.41 -7.14
N TYR A 146 3.62 1.69 -8.45
CA TYR A 146 4.40 0.98 -9.47
C TYR A 146 5.90 1.29 -9.38
N PHE A 147 6.32 2.54 -9.15
CA PHE A 147 7.75 2.82 -8.93
C PHE A 147 8.28 2.14 -7.66
N SER A 148 7.46 2.08 -6.61
CA SER A 148 7.83 1.36 -5.38
C SER A 148 7.93 -0.16 -5.61
N ALA A 149 7.07 -0.74 -6.45
CA ALA A 149 7.19 -2.14 -6.88
C ALA A 149 8.43 -2.37 -7.75
N ALA A 150 8.79 -1.42 -8.62
CA ALA A 150 10.02 -1.53 -9.41
C ALA A 150 11.28 -1.60 -8.52
N ILE A 151 11.30 -0.82 -7.44
CA ILE A 151 12.36 -0.84 -6.41
C ILE A 151 12.32 -2.13 -5.59
N LEU A 152 11.13 -2.65 -5.30
CA LEU A 152 10.98 -3.94 -4.61
C LEU A 152 11.53 -5.10 -5.45
N CYS A 153 11.27 -5.10 -6.76
CA CYS A 153 11.79 -6.08 -7.70
C CYS A 153 13.32 -5.98 -7.85
N ASP A 154 13.84 -4.76 -8.03
CA ASP A 154 15.28 -4.50 -8.15
C ASP A 154 15.68 -3.26 -7.32
N PRO A 155 16.21 -3.47 -6.10
CA PRO A 155 16.69 -2.39 -5.24
C PRO A 155 17.89 -1.62 -5.81
N GLU A 156 18.55 -2.12 -6.87
CA GLU A 156 19.63 -1.41 -7.55
C GLU A 156 19.17 -0.65 -8.81
N ASN A 157 17.86 -0.63 -9.09
CA ASN A 157 17.32 0.10 -10.23
C ASN A 157 17.32 1.62 -10.00
N ALA A 158 18.43 2.27 -10.35
CA ALA A 158 18.59 3.72 -10.30
C ALA A 158 17.52 4.49 -11.10
N THR A 159 16.97 3.91 -12.16
CA THR A 159 15.90 4.52 -12.96
C THR A 159 14.60 4.59 -12.14
N ALA A 160 14.23 3.51 -11.45
CA ALA A 160 13.02 3.48 -10.62
C ALA A 160 13.03 4.58 -9.53
N TYR A 161 14.16 4.74 -8.82
CA TYR A 161 14.35 5.82 -7.85
C TYR A 161 14.23 7.19 -8.51
N ARG A 162 14.90 7.44 -9.64
CA ARG A 162 14.86 8.73 -10.33
C ARG A 162 13.43 9.10 -10.76
N HIS A 163 12.67 8.14 -11.28
CA HIS A 163 11.29 8.39 -11.70
C HIS A 163 10.34 8.63 -10.50
N ARG A 164 10.55 7.93 -9.38
CA ARG A 164 9.80 8.21 -8.14
C ARG A 164 10.16 9.58 -7.56
N ALA A 165 11.41 10.01 -7.68
CA ALA A 165 11.83 11.36 -7.30
C ALA A 165 11.14 12.44 -8.13
N MET A 166 11.08 12.28 -9.46
CA MET A 166 10.34 13.20 -10.35
C MET A 166 8.86 13.28 -9.98
N LEU A 167 8.24 12.13 -9.65
CA LEU A 167 6.88 12.11 -9.14
C LEU A 167 6.75 12.91 -7.84
N TYR A 168 7.66 12.71 -6.88
CA TYR A 168 7.66 13.47 -5.63
C TYR A 168 7.81 14.98 -5.85
N GLU A 169 8.63 15.42 -6.82
CA GLU A 169 8.69 16.84 -7.22
C GLU A 169 7.36 17.34 -7.77
N SER A 170 6.69 16.55 -8.61
CA SER A 170 5.39 16.92 -9.19
C SER A 170 4.29 17.13 -8.13
N ILE A 171 4.43 16.51 -6.95
CA ILE A 171 3.52 16.67 -5.80
C ILE A 171 4.12 17.49 -4.66
N SER A 172 5.17 18.27 -4.93
CA SER A 172 5.83 19.16 -3.95
C SER A 172 6.40 18.47 -2.70
N ARG A 173 6.75 17.18 -2.79
CA ARG A 173 7.43 16.40 -1.74
C ARG A 173 8.95 16.41 -1.96
N SER A 174 9.55 17.60 -1.91
CA SER A 174 10.97 17.81 -2.23
C SER A 174 11.93 17.09 -1.27
N ASP A 175 11.49 16.80 -0.05
CA ASP A 175 12.22 15.99 0.94
C ASP A 175 12.43 14.56 0.43
N LEU A 176 11.36 13.90 -0.02
CA LEU A 176 11.41 12.54 -0.55
C LEU A 176 12.12 12.50 -1.91
N ALA A 177 11.88 13.49 -2.78
CA ALA A 177 12.55 13.58 -4.06
C ALA A 177 14.08 13.61 -3.93
N LYS A 178 14.60 14.43 -3.01
CA LYS A 178 16.05 14.51 -2.74
C LYS A 178 16.65 13.17 -2.31
N GLN A 179 15.94 12.41 -1.48
CA GLN A 179 16.39 11.09 -1.02
C GLN A 179 16.50 10.10 -2.18
N ASP A 180 15.48 10.05 -3.03
CA ASP A 180 15.45 9.13 -4.17
C ASP A 180 16.48 9.53 -5.24
N TYR A 181 16.66 10.82 -5.54
CA TYR A 181 17.71 11.27 -6.46
C TYR A 181 19.11 10.91 -5.95
N ALA A 182 19.39 11.15 -4.67
CA ALA A 182 20.67 10.79 -4.08
C ALA A 182 20.93 9.27 -4.18
N THR A 183 19.90 8.47 -3.94
CA THR A 183 19.98 7.01 -4.09
C THR A 183 20.27 6.62 -5.54
N ALA A 184 19.53 7.18 -6.51
CA ALA A 184 19.74 6.93 -7.93
C ALA A 184 21.17 7.28 -8.39
N GLU A 185 21.70 8.42 -7.96
CA GLU A 185 23.08 8.83 -8.27
C GLU A 185 24.11 7.88 -7.68
N SER A 186 23.91 7.44 -6.44
CA SER A 186 24.82 6.51 -5.76
C SER A 186 24.90 5.16 -6.49
N LEU A 187 23.74 4.62 -6.92
CA LEU A 187 23.63 3.37 -7.66
C LEU A 187 24.27 3.49 -9.04
N GLN A 188 24.08 4.62 -9.73
CA GLN A 188 24.69 4.88 -11.04
C GLN A 188 26.22 4.95 -10.95
N LYS A 189 26.76 5.63 -9.93
CA LYS A 189 28.21 5.68 -9.66
C LYS A 189 28.77 4.29 -9.36
N LYS A 190 28.09 3.51 -8.51
CA LYS A 190 28.45 2.12 -8.20
C LYS A 190 28.52 1.27 -9.48
N LYS A 191 27.51 1.36 -10.35
CA LYS A 191 27.47 0.62 -11.62
C LYS A 191 28.64 0.97 -12.54
N ILE A 192 28.99 2.26 -12.68
CA ILE A 192 30.13 2.71 -13.49
C ILE A 192 31.46 2.18 -12.91
N ALA A 193 31.64 2.26 -11.58
CA ALA A 193 32.85 1.74 -10.93
C ALA A 193 33.04 0.23 -11.11
N LEU A 194 31.94 -0.53 -11.24
CA LEU A 194 31.96 -1.96 -11.48
C LEU A 194 32.16 -2.36 -12.95
N THR A 195 31.95 -1.43 -13.90
CA THR A 195 32.25 -1.73 -15.31
C THR A 195 33.76 -1.72 -15.55
N PRO A 196 34.37 -2.84 -15.99
CA PRO A 196 35.79 -2.85 -16.30
C PRO A 196 36.07 -1.88 -17.43
N VAL A 197 37.03 -0.98 -17.25
CA VAL A 197 37.52 -0.12 -18.33
C VAL A 197 38.19 -1.03 -19.36
N LYS A 198 37.55 -1.24 -20.52
CA LYS A 198 38.18 -1.87 -21.70
C LYS A 198 39.39 -1.02 -22.09
N GLY A 199 40.58 -1.43 -21.65
CA GLY A 199 41.83 -0.70 -21.89
C GLY A 199 42.92 -0.89 -20.83
N ALA A 200 42.60 -1.41 -19.64
CA ALA A 200 43.63 -1.78 -18.66
C ALA A 200 44.26 -3.16 -18.96
N SER A 201 44.75 -3.36 -20.19
CA SER A 201 45.78 -4.36 -20.42
C SER A 201 47.05 -3.84 -19.75
N LEU A 202 47.32 -4.33 -18.54
CA LEU A 202 48.63 -4.24 -17.93
C LEU A 202 49.60 -5.01 -18.83
N ASN A 203 50.22 -4.32 -19.78
CA ASN A 203 51.49 -4.75 -20.35
C ASN A 203 52.46 -4.83 -19.18
N LYS A 204 52.72 -6.05 -18.71
CA LYS A 204 53.94 -6.37 -17.99
C LYS A 204 54.94 -6.77 -19.06
N ASP A 205 55.82 -5.83 -19.39
CA ASP A 205 57.12 -6.15 -20.00
C ASP A 205 57.96 -6.98 -19.01
#